data_AF-A0A7C3UE39-F1
#
_entry.id   AF-A0A7C3UE39-F1
#
_cell.length_a   1.000
_cell.length_b   1.000
_cell.length_c   1.000
_cell.angle_alpha   90.00
_cell.angle_beta   90.00
_cell.angle_gamma   90.00
#
_symmetry.space_group_name_H-M   'P 1'
#
loop_
_entity.id
_entity.type
_entity.pdbx_description
1 polymer ?
#
loop_
_entity_poly.entity_id
_entity_poly.type
_entity_poly.pdbx_seq_one_letter_code
_entity_poly.pdbx_strand_id
1 'polypeptide(L)'
;MNKERRRFLTEIAAIAGVATIDGFGLLRASYAFQTNQQQNVSIPSQNIKDYPHITDIISSKNLEPYFPLIVSACSDTQYNYLSEIPFLIELEVCKMWKESLFEWDAISIVGAGGLQQLMDFTARGDLNLTVVSSPELIELNNSISEYTKIQKEISSKRQSLYTLVESGSGNLTKTAIDKINAIRAEMSALEIKKDKAYKRLKIAKDAYADKIRSIKREELGQFDGRFVPELAIPAGTRYLANIILECKSYFGGPIEMNVWRGVAAYNCGLGRTKEWNGLPYIRETVLYTRDILYNLTRMLELKYAYSTGDSDLIAKTKRKMGV
;
A
#
# COMPACT_ATOMS: atom_id res chain seq x y z
N MET A 1 24.13 -13.60 1.58
CA MET A 1 22.67 -13.84 1.52
C MET A 1 22.33 -15.19 2.16
N ASN A 2 21.59 -15.21 3.28
CA ASN A 2 21.20 -16.42 4.03
C ASN A 2 20.36 -17.38 3.15
N LYS A 3 20.48 -18.69 3.38
CA LYS A 3 19.77 -19.79 2.71
C LYS A 3 18.24 -19.64 2.79
N GLU A 4 17.71 -19.17 3.91
CA GLU A 4 16.27 -18.86 4.07
C GLU A 4 15.82 -17.72 3.17
N ARG A 5 16.68 -16.70 3.04
CA ARG A 5 16.46 -15.52 2.17
C ARG A 5 16.40 -15.93 0.69
N ARG A 6 17.24 -16.88 0.28
CA ARG A 6 17.20 -17.48 -1.07
C ARG A 6 15.92 -18.27 -1.29
N ARG A 7 15.59 -19.16 -0.36
CA ARG A 7 14.40 -20.02 -0.47
C ARG A 7 13.10 -19.21 -0.58
N PHE A 8 12.92 -18.19 0.23
CA PHE A 8 11.76 -17.30 0.15
C PHE A 8 11.70 -16.51 -1.16
N LEU A 9 12.84 -15.97 -1.65
CA LEU A 9 12.89 -15.28 -2.95
C LEU A 9 12.60 -16.24 -4.11
N THR A 10 13.04 -17.49 -4.01
CA THR A 10 12.72 -18.55 -4.99
C THR A 10 11.24 -18.95 -4.93
N GLU A 11 10.66 -19.06 -3.75
CA GLU A 11 9.23 -19.34 -3.56
C GLU A 11 8.37 -18.16 -4.06
N ILE A 12 8.78 -16.91 -3.83
CA ILE A 12 8.15 -15.72 -4.42
C ILE A 12 8.34 -15.68 -5.93
N ALA A 13 9.53 -15.95 -6.47
CA ALA A 13 9.76 -15.97 -7.92
C ALA A 13 8.97 -17.09 -8.62
N ALA A 14 8.73 -18.21 -7.93
CA ALA A 14 7.89 -19.30 -8.40
C ALA A 14 6.40 -18.95 -8.36
N ILE A 15 5.95 -18.21 -7.34
CA ILE A 15 4.56 -17.71 -7.22
C ILE A 15 4.31 -16.51 -8.15
N ALA A 16 5.32 -15.69 -8.41
CA ALA A 16 5.24 -14.45 -9.19
C ALA A 16 5.69 -14.61 -10.65
N GLY A 17 6.05 -15.82 -11.09
CA GLY A 17 6.46 -16.12 -12.47
C GLY A 17 7.66 -15.30 -12.94
N VAL A 18 8.89 -15.74 -12.65
CA VAL A 18 10.17 -15.37 -13.35
C VAL A 18 10.55 -13.87 -13.36
N ALA A 19 9.72 -12.93 -12.88
CA ALA A 19 9.93 -11.49 -13.05
C ALA A 19 10.79 -10.81 -11.96
N THR A 20 11.55 -11.57 -11.16
CA THR A 20 12.42 -10.99 -10.11
C THR A 20 13.70 -10.37 -10.64
N ILE A 21 14.11 -10.68 -11.88
CA ILE A 21 15.34 -10.13 -12.50
C ILE A 21 15.04 -8.82 -13.26
N ASP A 22 13.81 -8.62 -13.77
CA ASP A 22 13.39 -7.43 -14.54
C ASP A 22 12.51 -6.44 -13.73
N GLY A 23 12.36 -6.63 -12.41
CA GLY A 23 11.53 -5.74 -11.58
C GLY A 23 10.05 -5.76 -11.95
N PHE A 24 9.39 -6.92 -11.81
CA PHE A 24 7.96 -7.13 -12.03
C PHE A 24 7.45 -6.88 -13.47
N GLY A 25 8.32 -6.81 -14.47
CA GLY A 25 7.92 -6.55 -15.86
C GLY A 25 7.68 -5.07 -16.19
N LEU A 26 7.86 -4.18 -15.21
CA LEU A 26 7.71 -2.73 -15.36
C LEU A 26 8.68 -2.16 -16.40
N LEU A 27 9.94 -2.61 -16.41
CA LEU A 27 10.96 -2.12 -17.35
C LEU A 27 10.58 -2.39 -18.81
N ARG A 28 9.98 -3.55 -19.12
CA ARG A 28 9.55 -3.85 -20.49
C ARG A 28 8.34 -3.02 -20.89
N ALA A 29 7.39 -2.83 -19.97
CA ALA A 29 6.18 -2.06 -20.23
C ALA A 29 6.46 -0.55 -20.32
N SER A 30 7.43 -0.02 -19.58
CA SER A 30 7.81 1.40 -19.58
C SER A 30 8.75 1.78 -20.73
N TYR A 31 9.71 0.92 -21.08
CA TYR A 31 10.69 1.21 -22.13
C TYR A 31 10.04 1.36 -23.51
N ALA A 32 9.01 0.56 -23.81
CA ALA A 32 8.21 0.69 -25.04
C ALA A 32 7.41 2.00 -25.13
N PHE A 33 7.25 2.71 -24.00
CA PHE A 33 6.47 3.95 -23.90
C PHE A 33 7.34 5.21 -24.04
N GLN A 34 8.55 5.21 -23.46
CA GLN A 34 9.47 6.36 -23.51
C GLN A 34 9.90 6.72 -24.94
N THR A 35 9.89 5.78 -25.89
CA THR A 35 10.25 6.03 -27.29
C THR A 35 9.19 6.80 -28.08
N ASN A 36 7.95 6.88 -27.59
CA ASN A 36 6.82 7.50 -28.32
C ASN A 36 6.38 8.87 -27.79
N GLN A 37 6.87 9.33 -26.64
CA GLN A 37 6.40 10.58 -25.99
C GLN A 37 7.26 11.83 -26.24
N GLN A 38 8.16 11.83 -27.22
CA GLN A 38 8.98 13.02 -27.50
C GLN A 38 8.26 14.20 -28.17
N GLN A 39 6.93 14.24 -28.23
CA GLN A 39 6.20 15.35 -28.86
C GLN A 39 4.98 15.80 -28.05
N ASN A 40 5.03 17.07 -27.61
CA ASN A 40 3.98 17.93 -27.03
C ASN A 40 3.43 17.58 -25.63
N VAL A 41 3.73 18.47 -24.67
CA VAL A 41 3.17 18.50 -23.31
C VAL A 41 1.73 19.00 -23.37
N SER A 42 0.80 18.14 -23.79
CA SER A 42 -0.62 18.39 -23.59
C SER A 42 -1.00 18.06 -22.14
N ILE A 43 -1.80 18.91 -21.52
CA ILE A 43 -2.40 18.62 -20.19
C ILE A 43 -3.13 17.27 -20.30
N PRO A 44 -2.85 16.29 -19.40
CA PRO A 44 -3.53 15.00 -19.46
C PRO A 44 -5.05 15.16 -19.31
N SER A 45 -5.81 14.34 -20.03
CA SER A 45 -7.27 14.37 -19.89
C SER A 45 -7.70 14.00 -18.48
N GLN A 46 -8.73 14.69 -17.97
CA GLN A 46 -9.37 14.39 -16.70
C GLN A 46 -10.57 13.43 -16.85
N ASN A 47 -10.92 13.04 -18.08
CA ASN A 47 -12.01 12.12 -18.34
C ASN A 47 -11.51 10.67 -18.30
N ILE A 48 -12.03 9.87 -17.37
CA ILE A 48 -11.64 8.46 -17.19
C ILE A 48 -11.83 7.61 -18.45
N LYS A 49 -12.77 7.99 -19.34
CA LYS A 49 -13.02 7.28 -20.61
C LYS A 49 -11.83 7.35 -21.57
N ASP A 50 -10.93 8.30 -21.40
CA ASP A 50 -9.72 8.44 -22.20
C ASP A 50 -8.59 7.51 -21.71
N TYR A 51 -8.85 6.74 -20.64
CA TYR A 51 -7.92 5.78 -20.03
C TYR A 51 -8.55 4.38 -19.97
N PRO A 52 -8.89 3.77 -21.13
CA PRO A 52 -9.53 2.45 -21.15
C PRO A 52 -8.65 1.36 -20.53
N HIS A 53 -7.32 1.50 -20.57
CA HIS A 53 -6.38 0.60 -19.89
C HIS A 53 -6.51 0.62 -18.35
N ILE A 54 -7.02 1.72 -17.78
CA ILE A 54 -7.29 1.80 -16.34
C ILE A 54 -8.59 1.05 -16.02
N THR A 55 -9.68 1.36 -16.75
CA THR A 55 -11.01 0.81 -16.46
C THR A 55 -11.15 -0.67 -16.82
N ASP A 56 -10.36 -1.17 -17.77
CA ASP A 56 -10.26 -2.61 -18.05
C ASP A 56 -9.64 -3.40 -16.89
N ILE A 57 -8.69 -2.79 -16.14
CA ILE A 57 -7.99 -3.47 -15.04
C ILE A 57 -8.68 -3.24 -13.68
N ILE A 58 -9.16 -2.02 -13.43
CA ILE A 58 -9.85 -1.63 -12.21
C ILE A 58 -11.25 -1.14 -12.60
N SER A 59 -12.19 -2.08 -12.61
CA SER A 59 -13.60 -1.83 -12.91
C SER A 59 -14.38 -1.31 -11.69
N SER A 60 -13.90 -0.23 -11.07
CA SER A 60 -14.58 0.40 -9.93
C SER A 60 -15.39 1.61 -10.36
N LYS A 61 -16.70 1.59 -10.09
CA LYS A 61 -17.58 2.76 -10.29
C LYS A 61 -17.23 3.92 -9.34
N ASN A 62 -16.55 3.63 -8.22
CA ASN A 62 -16.19 4.63 -7.22
C ASN A 62 -14.94 5.44 -7.62
N LEU A 63 -14.23 5.06 -8.69
CA LEU A 63 -13.08 5.82 -9.21
C LEU A 63 -13.49 7.12 -9.91
N GLU A 64 -14.57 7.10 -10.69
CA GLU A 64 -14.95 8.18 -11.61
C GLU A 64 -15.03 9.57 -10.93
N PRO A 65 -15.62 9.73 -9.72
CA PRO A 65 -15.67 11.02 -9.04
C PRO A 65 -14.30 11.59 -8.65
N TYR A 66 -13.30 10.72 -8.43
CA TYR A 66 -11.98 11.12 -7.92
C TYR A 66 -10.93 11.22 -9.03
N PHE A 67 -11.18 10.64 -10.20
CA PHE A 67 -10.20 10.61 -11.28
C PHE A 67 -9.71 12.00 -11.73
N PRO A 68 -10.56 13.04 -11.87
CA PRO A 68 -10.08 14.39 -12.17
C PRO A 68 -9.11 14.96 -11.13
N LEU A 69 -9.34 14.66 -9.84
CA LEU A 69 -8.47 15.08 -8.74
C LEU A 69 -7.13 14.33 -8.79
N ILE A 70 -7.15 13.03 -9.10
CA ILE A 70 -5.93 12.21 -9.26
C ILE A 70 -5.08 12.77 -10.41
N VAL A 71 -5.68 13.00 -11.58
CA VAL A 71 -4.98 13.55 -12.74
C VAL A 71 -4.37 14.91 -12.40
N SER A 72 -5.16 15.81 -11.79
CA SER A 72 -4.69 17.14 -11.40
C SER A 72 -3.52 17.10 -10.41
N ALA A 73 -3.58 16.21 -9.42
CA ALA A 73 -2.50 16.01 -8.45
C ALA A 73 -1.22 15.45 -9.10
N CYS A 74 -1.35 14.54 -10.07
CA CYS A 74 -0.21 13.97 -10.79
C CYS A 74 0.41 14.98 -11.76
N SER A 75 -0.42 15.81 -12.42
CA SER A 75 0.01 16.79 -13.42
C SER A 75 0.33 18.16 -12.84
N ASP A 76 0.56 18.27 -11.53
CA ASP A 76 0.88 19.53 -10.87
C ASP A 76 2.18 20.12 -11.44
N THR A 77 2.04 21.26 -12.13
CA THR A 77 3.14 21.95 -12.81
C THR A 77 4.20 22.47 -11.86
N GLN A 78 3.88 22.63 -10.57
CA GLN A 78 4.86 23.03 -9.56
C GLN A 78 5.93 21.95 -9.34
N TYR A 79 5.57 20.67 -9.51
CA TYR A 79 6.43 19.55 -9.15
C TYR A 79 6.88 18.68 -10.34
N ASN A 80 6.22 18.83 -11.50
CA ASN A 80 6.57 18.12 -12.73
C ASN A 80 6.67 16.59 -12.56
N TYR A 81 5.80 16.00 -11.75
CA TYR A 81 5.91 14.58 -11.40
C TYR A 81 5.84 13.65 -12.61
N LEU A 82 5.01 13.98 -13.61
CA LEU A 82 4.85 13.14 -14.81
C LEU A 82 6.09 13.08 -15.69
N SER A 83 7.03 14.03 -15.60
CA SER A 83 8.30 13.89 -16.31
C SER A 83 9.22 12.89 -15.62
N GLU A 84 9.20 12.84 -14.29
CA GLU A 84 10.04 11.93 -13.51
C GLU A 84 9.42 10.54 -13.35
N ILE A 85 8.09 10.47 -13.29
CA ILE A 85 7.29 9.25 -13.09
C ILE A 85 6.16 9.23 -14.14
N PRO A 86 6.43 8.80 -15.39
CA PRO A 86 5.48 8.92 -16.52
C PRO A 86 4.17 8.15 -16.39
N PHE A 87 4.07 7.25 -15.42
CA PHE A 87 2.92 6.40 -15.13
C PHE A 87 2.32 6.67 -13.74
N LEU A 88 2.56 7.86 -13.17
CA LEU A 88 2.09 8.22 -11.84
C LEU A 88 0.55 8.17 -11.73
N ILE A 89 -0.18 8.52 -12.79
CA ILE A 89 -1.65 8.43 -12.80
C ILE A 89 -2.10 6.98 -12.58
N GLU A 90 -1.57 6.03 -13.36
CA GLU A 90 -1.90 4.61 -13.21
C GLU A 90 -1.48 4.06 -11.84
N LEU A 91 -0.32 4.50 -11.34
CA LEU A 91 0.19 4.10 -10.04
C LEU A 91 -0.69 4.61 -8.89
N GLU A 92 -1.12 5.87 -8.92
CA GLU A 92 -2.02 6.45 -7.92
C GLU A 92 -3.37 5.74 -7.91
N VAL A 93 -3.94 5.43 -9.08
CA VAL A 93 -5.18 4.66 -9.18
C VAL A 93 -5.00 3.26 -8.56
N CYS A 94 -3.91 2.55 -8.88
CA CYS A 94 -3.63 1.24 -8.29
C CYS A 94 -3.44 1.32 -6.77
N LYS A 95 -2.74 2.35 -6.28
CA LYS A 95 -2.51 2.57 -4.85
C LYS A 95 -3.82 2.88 -4.13
N MET A 96 -4.59 3.86 -4.57
CA MET A 96 -5.87 4.23 -3.95
C MET A 96 -6.86 3.07 -3.95
N TRP A 97 -6.90 2.27 -5.03
CA TRP A 97 -7.67 1.03 -5.05
C TRP A 97 -7.23 0.06 -3.96
N LYS A 98 -5.92 -0.17 -3.81
CA LYS A 98 -5.39 -1.06 -2.77
C LYS A 98 -5.65 -0.56 -1.35
N GLU A 99 -5.62 0.76 -1.17
CA GLU A 99 -5.74 1.42 0.13
C GLU A 99 -7.20 1.48 0.63
N SER A 100 -8.12 1.93 -0.23
CA SER A 100 -9.46 2.29 0.21
C SER A 100 -10.58 1.72 -0.65
N LEU A 101 -10.26 1.05 -1.77
CA LEU A 101 -11.24 0.71 -2.81
C LEU A 101 -12.03 1.93 -3.34
N PHE A 102 -11.45 3.13 -3.21
CA PHE A 102 -12.09 4.42 -3.45
C PHE A 102 -13.22 4.78 -2.47
N GLU A 103 -13.22 4.23 -1.25
CA GLU A 103 -14.12 4.65 -0.18
C GLU A 103 -13.52 5.85 0.59
N TRP A 104 -14.18 7.00 0.51
CA TRP A 104 -13.65 8.25 1.08
C TRP A 104 -13.60 8.26 2.62
N ASP A 105 -14.41 7.44 3.26
CA ASP A 105 -14.54 7.27 4.70
C ASP A 105 -13.81 6.02 5.22
N ALA A 106 -12.96 5.39 4.40
CA ALA A 106 -12.22 4.20 4.78
C ALA A 106 -11.30 4.45 5.98
N ILE A 107 -11.31 3.51 6.94
CA ILE A 107 -10.43 3.53 8.11
C ILE A 107 -9.81 2.15 8.27
N SER A 108 -8.49 2.07 8.35
CA SER A 108 -7.79 0.81 8.59
C SER A 108 -7.79 0.42 10.07
N ILE A 109 -7.44 -0.83 10.34
CA ILE A 109 -7.24 -1.34 11.71
C ILE A 109 -6.04 -0.72 12.42
N VAL A 110 -5.19 0.03 11.71
CA VAL A 110 -4.06 0.79 12.28
C VAL A 110 -4.34 2.29 12.34
N GLY A 111 -5.55 2.74 11.98
CA GLY A 111 -5.97 4.15 12.10
C GLY A 111 -5.63 5.03 10.90
N ALA A 112 -5.21 4.42 9.79
CA ALA A 112 -5.03 5.12 8.51
C ALA A 112 -6.40 5.51 7.93
N GLY A 113 -6.54 6.74 7.42
CA GLY A 113 -7.84 7.30 7.05
C GLY A 113 -7.95 7.79 5.61
N GLY A 114 -9.15 7.66 5.06
CA GLY A 114 -9.57 8.21 3.77
C GLY A 114 -9.04 7.47 2.55
N LEU A 115 -9.24 8.07 1.37
CA LEU A 115 -8.89 7.47 0.08
C LEU A 115 -7.41 7.06 -0.04
N GLN A 116 -6.55 7.83 0.62
CA GLN A 116 -5.11 7.72 0.58
C GLN A 116 -4.56 6.92 1.78
N GLN A 117 -5.41 6.52 2.73
CA GLN A 117 -5.04 5.81 3.96
C GLN A 117 -3.84 6.47 4.67
N LEU A 118 -3.99 7.76 4.99
CA LEU A 118 -2.96 8.52 5.68
C LEU A 118 -3.03 8.28 7.19
N MET A 119 -1.88 7.97 7.80
CA MET A 119 -1.76 7.90 9.26
C MET A 119 -1.94 9.29 9.87
N ASP A 120 -2.52 9.39 11.07
CA ASP A 120 -2.72 10.65 11.81
C ASP A 120 -1.42 11.46 11.91
N PHE A 121 -0.33 10.84 12.38
CA PHE A 121 0.96 11.52 12.54
C PHE A 121 1.55 12.01 11.21
N THR A 122 1.40 11.25 10.11
CA THR A 122 1.85 11.65 8.77
C THR A 122 1.00 12.80 8.24
N ALA A 123 -0.32 12.72 8.41
CA ALA A 123 -1.24 13.76 7.99
C ALA A 123 -0.93 15.10 8.65
N ARG A 124 -0.75 15.11 9.98
CA ARG A 124 -0.39 16.33 10.72
C ARG A 124 1.04 16.81 10.42
N GLY A 125 2.01 15.91 10.48
CA GLY A 125 3.43 16.26 10.47
C GLY A 125 3.96 16.54 9.07
N ASP A 126 3.82 15.59 8.17
CA ASP A 126 4.47 15.63 6.85
C ASP A 126 3.60 16.35 5.80
N LEU A 127 2.27 16.32 5.99
CA LEU A 127 1.31 16.74 4.98
C LEU A 127 0.50 17.98 5.36
N ASN A 128 0.66 18.46 6.59
CA ASN A 128 -0.02 19.65 7.13
C ASN A 128 -1.56 19.60 6.96
N LEU A 129 -2.14 18.41 7.10
CA LEU A 129 -3.58 18.21 7.15
C LEU A 129 -4.07 18.34 8.59
N THR A 130 -5.21 19.01 8.75
CA THR A 130 -5.89 19.05 10.04
C THR A 130 -6.39 17.66 10.42
N VAL A 131 -6.17 17.29 11.68
CA VAL A 131 -6.84 16.15 12.32
C VAL A 131 -7.21 16.63 13.72
N VAL A 132 -8.48 16.59 14.12
CA VAL A 132 -8.93 17.05 15.44
C VAL A 132 -8.90 15.86 16.39
N SER A 133 -8.30 16.07 17.56
CA SER A 133 -8.26 15.05 18.63
C SER A 133 -9.63 14.91 19.29
N SER A 134 -10.54 14.20 18.64
CA SER A 134 -11.88 13.89 19.13
C SER A 134 -11.89 12.71 20.12
N PRO A 135 -12.91 12.60 20.99
CA PRO A 135 -13.08 11.44 21.87
C PRO A 135 -13.07 10.10 21.11
N GLU A 136 -13.68 10.06 19.93
CA GLU A 136 -13.76 8.87 19.07
C GLU A 136 -12.38 8.49 18.51
N LEU A 137 -11.60 9.47 18.04
CA LEU A 137 -10.23 9.23 17.59
C LEU A 137 -9.31 8.78 18.73
N ILE A 138 -9.46 9.35 19.92
CA ILE A 138 -8.71 8.94 21.11
C ILE A 138 -9.03 7.48 21.46
N GLU A 139 -10.30 7.10 21.47
CA GLU A 139 -10.72 5.72 21.76
C GLU A 139 -10.25 4.72 20.68
N LEU A 140 -10.27 5.13 19.41
CA LEU A 140 -9.69 4.34 18.32
C LEU A 140 -8.19 4.12 18.55
N ASN A 141 -7.42 5.18 18.80
CA ASN A 141 -5.98 5.10 19.04
C ASN A 141 -5.64 4.22 20.26
N ASN A 142 -6.42 4.35 21.34
CA ASN A 142 -6.28 3.50 22.53
C ASN A 142 -6.53 2.02 22.22
N SER A 143 -7.60 1.74 21.47
CA SER A 143 -7.96 0.37 21.07
C SER A 143 -6.93 -0.26 20.13
N ILE A 144 -6.37 0.53 19.19
CA ILE A 144 -5.26 0.11 18.32
C ILE A 144 -4.03 -0.26 19.15
N SER A 145 -3.66 0.60 20.10
CA SER A 145 -2.51 0.39 20.99
C SER A 145 -2.66 -0.88 21.82
N GLU A 146 -3.83 -1.09 22.43
CA GLU A 146 -4.15 -2.30 23.19
C GLU A 146 -4.03 -3.57 22.33
N TYR A 147 -4.68 -3.58 21.16
CA TYR A 147 -4.66 -4.72 20.25
C TYR A 147 -3.22 -5.04 19.78
N THR A 148 -2.48 -4.02 19.37
CA THR A 148 -1.09 -4.14 18.89
C THR A 148 -0.16 -4.67 19.99
N LYS A 149 -0.34 -4.21 21.23
CA LYS A 149 0.44 -4.70 22.38
C LYS A 149 0.24 -6.20 22.58
N ILE A 150 -1.00 -6.67 22.55
CA ILE A 150 -1.31 -8.10 22.71
C ILE A 150 -0.73 -8.92 21.55
N GLN A 151 -0.81 -8.44 20.30
CA GLN A 151 -0.19 -9.10 19.15
C GLN A 151 1.34 -9.25 19.31
N LYS A 152 2.01 -8.23 19.83
CA LYS A 152 3.46 -8.27 20.12
C LYS A 152 3.78 -9.27 21.22
N GLU A 153 2.98 -9.32 22.29
CA GLU A 153 3.13 -10.32 23.37
C GLU A 153 2.96 -11.75 22.84
N ILE A 154 1.93 -12.02 22.03
CA ILE A 154 1.72 -13.33 21.39
C ILE A 154 2.92 -13.70 20.51
N SER A 155 3.43 -12.75 19.72
CA SER A 155 4.58 -12.99 18.83
C SER A 155 5.85 -13.31 19.62
N SER A 156 6.09 -12.62 20.73
CA SER A 156 7.21 -12.89 21.64
C SER A 156 7.11 -14.29 22.28
N LYS A 157 5.90 -14.70 22.69
CA LYS A 157 5.66 -16.04 23.25
C LYS A 157 5.83 -17.14 22.20
N ARG A 158 5.37 -16.92 20.96
CA ARG A 158 5.62 -17.82 19.83
C ARG A 158 7.12 -18.00 19.57
N GLN A 159 7.88 -16.90 19.56
CA GLN A 159 9.33 -16.97 19.40
C GLN A 159 9.99 -17.78 20.52
N SER A 160 9.58 -17.55 21.78
CA SER A 160 10.07 -18.32 22.93
C SER A 160 9.79 -19.82 22.79
N LEU A 161 8.59 -20.17 22.30
CA LEU A 161 8.22 -21.56 22.03
C LEU A 161 9.08 -22.17 20.92
N TYR A 162 9.30 -21.45 19.82
CA TYR A 162 10.17 -21.92 18.73
C TYR A 162 11.59 -22.20 19.23
N THR A 163 12.20 -21.29 19.99
CA THR A 163 13.55 -21.49 20.55
C THR A 163 13.62 -22.71 21.45
N LEU A 164 12.61 -22.96 22.29
CA LEU A 164 12.57 -24.15 23.15
C LEU A 164 12.46 -25.44 22.35
N VAL A 165 11.69 -25.45 21.26
CA VAL A 165 11.52 -26.63 20.39
C VAL A 165 12.77 -26.88 19.53
N GLU A 166 13.38 -25.85 18.96
CA GLU A 166 14.58 -25.96 18.10
C GLU A 166 15.87 -26.26 18.89
N SER A 167 15.95 -25.88 20.17
CA SER A 167 17.11 -26.18 21.02
C SER A 167 17.25 -27.68 21.37
N GLY A 168 16.35 -28.53 20.91
CA GLY A 168 16.29 -29.95 21.26
C GLY A 168 17.40 -30.77 20.61
N SER A 169 18.29 -31.33 21.44
CA SER A 169 19.20 -32.44 21.13
C SER A 169 18.47 -33.79 20.87
N GLY A 170 17.18 -33.76 20.53
CA GLY A 170 16.31 -34.93 20.39
C GLY A 170 15.67 -35.44 21.69
N ASN A 171 16.15 -35.02 22.87
CA ASN A 171 15.61 -35.47 24.17
C ASN A 171 14.85 -34.34 24.90
N LEU A 172 13.51 -34.38 24.85
CA LEU A 172 12.63 -33.48 25.61
C LEU A 172 12.59 -33.88 27.09
N THR A 173 13.23 -33.08 27.96
CA THR A 173 13.15 -33.28 29.42
C THR A 173 11.79 -32.88 29.96
N LYS A 174 11.37 -33.45 31.11
CA LYS A 174 10.12 -33.07 31.79
C LYS A 174 10.03 -31.55 32.04
N THR A 175 11.14 -30.94 32.47
CA THR A 175 11.22 -29.49 32.67
C THR A 175 11.00 -28.68 31.40
N ALA A 176 11.48 -29.16 30.24
CA ALA A 176 11.21 -28.50 28.96
C ALA A 176 9.73 -28.60 28.58
N ILE A 177 9.11 -29.77 28.79
CA ILE A 177 7.68 -30.00 28.56
C ILE A 177 6.83 -29.07 29.43
N ASP A 178 7.16 -28.95 30.73
CA ASP A 178 6.42 -28.09 31.66
C ASP A 178 6.49 -26.61 31.22
N LYS A 179 7.67 -26.13 30.79
CA LYS A 179 7.84 -24.77 30.24
C LYS A 179 7.04 -24.55 28.95
N ILE A 180 7.06 -25.52 28.04
CA ILE A 180 6.28 -25.47 26.80
C ILE A 180 4.78 -25.37 27.10
N ASN A 181 4.28 -26.18 28.03
CA ASN A 181 2.87 -26.17 28.43
C ASN A 181 2.48 -24.86 29.11
N ALA A 182 3.33 -24.29 29.96
CA ALA A 182 3.10 -22.98 30.57
C ALA A 182 2.97 -21.87 29.50
N ILE A 183 3.90 -21.82 28.53
CA ILE A 183 3.85 -20.84 27.43
C ILE A 183 2.58 -21.02 26.58
N ARG A 184 2.19 -22.27 26.29
CA ARG A 184 0.95 -22.56 25.55
C ARG A 184 -0.30 -22.08 26.29
N ALA A 185 -0.36 -22.28 27.60
CA ALA A 185 -1.47 -21.80 28.43
C ALA A 185 -1.55 -20.26 28.43
N GLU A 186 -0.42 -19.57 28.60
CA GLU A 186 -0.33 -18.11 28.51
C GLU A 186 -0.76 -17.60 27.13
N MET A 187 -0.29 -18.25 26.05
CA MET A 187 -0.70 -17.91 24.69
C MET A 187 -2.21 -18.07 24.49
N SER A 188 -2.81 -19.16 24.98
CA SER A 188 -4.25 -19.38 24.90
C SER A 188 -5.02 -18.26 25.60
N ALA A 189 -4.54 -17.80 26.76
CA ALA A 189 -5.15 -16.67 27.48
C ALA A 189 -5.00 -15.35 26.71
N LEU A 190 -3.84 -15.12 26.07
CA LEU A 190 -3.60 -13.95 25.23
C LEU A 190 -4.47 -13.93 23.98
N GLU A 191 -4.73 -15.08 23.34
CA GLU A 191 -5.62 -15.17 22.17
C GLU A 191 -7.05 -14.74 22.54
N ILE A 192 -7.57 -15.14 23.72
CA ILE A 192 -8.88 -14.69 24.23
C ILE A 192 -8.88 -13.16 24.44
N LYS A 193 -7.81 -12.60 25.02
CA LYS A 193 -7.68 -11.14 25.22
C LYS A 193 -7.60 -10.42 23.88
N LYS A 194 -6.85 -10.95 22.90
CA LYS A 194 -6.74 -10.41 21.54
C LYS A 194 -8.10 -10.30 20.90
N ASP A 195 -8.94 -11.34 21.00
CA ASP A 195 -10.25 -11.35 20.36
C ASP A 195 -11.19 -10.31 20.98
N LYS A 196 -11.11 -10.09 22.30
CA LYS A 196 -11.83 -9.00 22.97
C LYS A 196 -11.32 -7.62 22.53
N ALA A 197 -10.01 -7.42 22.52
CA ALA A 197 -9.39 -6.17 22.06
C ALA A 197 -9.73 -5.87 20.59
N TYR A 198 -9.76 -6.89 19.73
CA TYR A 198 -10.13 -6.73 18.33
C TYR A 198 -11.60 -6.31 18.15
N LYS A 199 -12.52 -6.88 18.96
CA LYS A 199 -13.92 -6.45 18.95
C LYS A 199 -14.07 -4.99 19.38
N ARG A 200 -13.35 -4.58 20.44
CA ARG A 200 -13.32 -3.18 20.89
C ARG A 200 -12.76 -2.26 19.80
N LEU A 201 -11.66 -2.64 19.16
CA LEU A 201 -11.06 -1.91 18.04
C LEU A 201 -12.06 -1.71 16.89
N LYS A 202 -12.82 -2.75 16.52
CA LYS A 202 -13.86 -2.61 15.48
C LYS A 202 -14.93 -1.59 15.88
N ILE A 203 -15.44 -1.68 17.11
CA ILE A 203 -16.45 -0.75 17.62
C ILE A 203 -15.91 0.69 17.61
N ALA A 204 -14.69 0.92 18.08
CA ALA A 204 -14.06 2.25 18.08
C ALA A 204 -13.83 2.79 16.66
N LYS A 205 -13.41 1.93 15.73
CA LYS A 205 -13.25 2.27 14.31
C LYS A 205 -14.59 2.68 13.69
N ASP A 206 -15.64 1.93 13.96
CA ASP A 206 -16.98 2.21 13.41
C ASP A 206 -17.55 3.49 14.01
N ALA A 207 -17.39 3.71 15.32
CA ALA A 207 -17.79 4.96 15.97
C ALA A 207 -17.07 6.19 15.38
N TYR A 208 -15.77 6.07 15.09
CA TYR A 208 -15.03 7.16 14.45
C TYR A 208 -15.45 7.38 12.99
N ALA A 209 -15.71 6.32 12.23
CA ALA A 209 -16.27 6.44 10.88
C ALA A 209 -17.64 7.13 10.90
N ASP A 210 -18.52 6.77 11.84
CA ASP A 210 -19.83 7.42 12.01
C ASP A 210 -19.68 8.89 12.40
N LYS A 211 -18.70 9.23 13.23
CA LYS A 211 -18.34 10.62 13.52
C LYS A 211 -17.95 11.37 12.26
N ILE A 212 -17.07 10.81 11.43
CA ILE A 212 -16.66 11.41 10.16
C ILE A 212 -17.86 11.64 9.23
N ARG A 213 -18.74 10.64 9.08
CA ARG A 213 -19.96 10.74 8.25
C ARG A 213 -20.97 11.77 8.78
N SER A 214 -21.00 12.01 10.08
CA SER A 214 -21.92 12.98 10.69
C SER A 214 -21.53 14.44 10.45
N ILE A 215 -20.28 14.70 10.09
CA ILE A 215 -19.75 16.05 9.88
C ILE A 215 -20.12 16.52 8.48
N LYS A 216 -20.56 17.79 8.37
CA LYS A 216 -20.90 18.38 7.07
C LYS A 216 -19.65 18.48 6.21
N ARG A 217 -19.84 18.36 4.89
CA ARG A 217 -18.75 18.32 3.92
C ARG A 217 -17.82 19.54 4.01
N GLU A 218 -18.38 20.71 4.27
CA GLU A 218 -17.67 22.00 4.33
C GLU A 218 -16.83 22.14 5.61
N GLU A 219 -17.22 21.45 6.68
CA GLU A 219 -16.57 21.47 8.00
C GLU A 219 -15.53 20.36 8.13
N LEU A 220 -15.63 19.32 7.30
CA LEU A 220 -14.80 18.12 7.41
C LEU A 220 -13.31 18.43 7.30
N GLY A 221 -12.88 19.37 6.44
CA GLY A 221 -11.48 19.77 6.32
C GLY A 221 -10.90 20.46 7.56
N GLN A 222 -11.76 21.07 8.38
CA GLN A 222 -11.38 21.68 9.66
C GLN A 222 -11.37 20.65 10.80
N PHE A 223 -12.02 19.51 10.60
CA PHE A 223 -12.03 18.40 11.56
C PHE A 223 -10.99 17.34 11.23
N ASP A 224 -11.03 16.74 10.05
CA ASP A 224 -10.05 15.77 9.59
C ASP A 224 -9.91 15.79 8.06
N GLY A 225 -8.84 16.44 7.59
CA GLY A 225 -8.51 16.60 6.18
C GLY A 225 -8.18 15.30 5.46
N ARG A 226 -7.92 14.19 6.16
CA ARG A 226 -7.67 12.88 5.52
C ARG A 226 -8.91 12.35 4.78
N PHE A 227 -10.10 12.76 5.22
CA PHE A 227 -11.40 12.36 4.66
C PHE A 227 -11.94 13.37 3.64
N VAL A 228 -11.14 14.36 3.25
CA VAL A 228 -11.48 15.34 2.21
C VAL A 228 -10.65 15.03 0.96
N PRO A 229 -11.19 14.33 -0.06
CA PRO A 229 -10.52 14.01 -1.32
C PRO A 229 -9.66 15.13 -1.92
N GLU A 230 -10.16 16.36 -1.93
CA GLU A 230 -9.51 17.55 -2.49
C GLU A 230 -8.26 17.97 -1.70
N LEU A 231 -8.15 17.58 -0.43
CA LEU A 231 -6.96 17.78 0.40
C LEU A 231 -6.08 16.52 0.43
N ALA A 232 -6.70 15.35 0.60
CA ALA A 232 -6.01 14.09 0.80
C ALA A 232 -5.33 13.58 -0.47
N ILE A 233 -5.98 13.63 -1.64
CA ILE A 233 -5.44 13.11 -2.90
C ILE A 233 -4.16 13.86 -3.30
N PRO A 234 -4.13 15.21 -3.35
CA PRO A 234 -2.88 15.93 -3.67
C PRO A 234 -1.78 15.67 -2.64
N ALA A 235 -2.12 15.67 -1.34
CA ALA A 235 -1.15 15.42 -0.28
C ALA A 235 -0.52 14.02 -0.39
N GLY A 236 -1.36 12.99 -0.58
CA GLY A 236 -0.92 11.61 -0.72
C GLY A 236 -0.13 11.34 -2.02
N THR A 237 -0.53 11.96 -3.14
CA THR A 237 0.19 11.88 -4.41
C THR A 237 1.59 12.48 -4.30
N ARG A 238 1.70 13.68 -3.72
CA ARG A 238 2.97 14.33 -3.42
C ARG A 238 3.84 13.47 -2.51
N TYR A 239 3.24 12.87 -1.47
CA TYR A 239 3.96 11.99 -0.55
C TYR A 239 4.55 10.76 -1.27
N LEU A 240 3.74 10.08 -2.09
CA LEU A 240 4.19 8.92 -2.86
C LEU A 240 5.31 9.31 -3.84
N ALA A 241 5.10 10.35 -4.64
CA ALA A 241 6.07 10.78 -5.63
C ALA A 241 7.42 11.13 -4.98
N ASN A 242 7.40 11.92 -3.89
CA ASN A 242 8.61 12.28 -3.16
C ASN A 242 9.33 11.05 -2.61
N ILE A 243 8.60 10.07 -2.05
CA ILE A 243 9.20 8.83 -1.55
C ILE A 243 9.85 8.01 -2.67
N ILE A 244 9.23 7.91 -3.85
CA ILE A 244 9.80 7.21 -5.01
C ILE A 244 11.08 7.91 -5.48
N LEU A 245 11.07 9.23 -5.59
CA LEU A 245 12.24 10.02 -6.01
C LEU A 245 13.39 9.94 -4.99
N GLU A 246 13.06 9.94 -3.69
CA GLU A 246 14.02 9.73 -2.61
C GLU A 246 14.62 8.32 -2.67
N CYS A 247 13.82 7.31 -3.00
CA CYS A 247 14.32 5.95 -3.26
C CYS A 247 15.25 5.92 -4.48
N LYS A 248 14.89 6.57 -5.60
CA LYS A 248 15.77 6.72 -6.77
C LYS A 248 17.10 7.39 -6.40
N SER A 249 17.06 8.46 -5.60
CA SER A 249 18.26 9.15 -5.14
C SER A 249 19.13 8.28 -4.24
N TYR A 250 18.54 7.47 -3.36
CA TYR A 250 19.27 6.66 -2.39
C TYR A 250 19.82 5.35 -2.99
N PHE A 251 19.01 4.64 -3.78
CA PHE A 251 19.35 3.32 -4.33
C PHE A 251 19.94 3.38 -5.75
N GLY A 252 19.80 4.51 -6.44
CA GLY A 252 20.20 4.67 -7.84
C GLY A 252 19.32 3.88 -8.82
N GLY A 253 19.74 3.88 -10.09
CA GLY A 253 19.04 3.21 -11.18
C GLY A 253 17.84 3.98 -11.74
N PRO A 254 17.13 3.41 -12.72
CA PRO A 254 15.99 4.05 -13.36
C PRO A 254 14.78 4.15 -12.42
N ILE A 255 13.81 5.00 -12.77
CA ILE A 255 12.63 5.26 -11.92
C ILE A 255 11.81 3.98 -11.69
N GLU A 256 11.69 3.13 -12.70
CA GLU A 256 10.92 1.89 -12.66
C GLU A 256 11.44 0.90 -11.62
N MET A 257 12.76 0.86 -11.43
CA MET A 257 13.38 0.06 -10.38
C MET A 257 13.12 0.60 -8.97
N ASN A 258 12.64 1.83 -8.84
CA ASN A 258 12.41 2.49 -7.56
C ASN A 258 10.91 2.64 -7.21
N VAL A 259 10.01 2.40 -8.16
CA VAL A 259 8.56 2.38 -7.90
C VAL A 259 8.22 1.39 -6.80
N TRP A 260 8.69 0.14 -6.90
CA TRP A 260 8.37 -0.88 -5.90
C TRP A 260 8.93 -0.53 -4.52
N ARG A 261 10.09 0.13 -4.48
CA ARG A 261 10.69 0.63 -3.23
C ARG A 261 9.86 1.75 -2.64
N GLY A 262 9.41 2.68 -3.47
CA GLY A 262 8.58 3.78 -3.01
C GLY A 262 7.20 3.32 -2.54
N VAL A 263 6.59 2.36 -3.24
CA VAL A 263 5.34 1.71 -2.80
C VAL A 263 5.53 0.98 -1.47
N ALA A 264 6.63 0.24 -1.30
CA ALA A 264 6.96 -0.39 -0.02
C ALA A 264 7.14 0.66 1.09
N ALA A 265 7.89 1.72 0.81
CA ALA A 265 8.15 2.82 1.73
C ALA A 265 6.88 3.60 2.11
N TYR A 266 5.92 3.72 1.21
CA TYR A 266 4.60 4.29 1.52
C TYR A 266 3.88 3.47 2.60
N ASN A 267 3.91 2.14 2.49
CA ASN A 267 3.25 1.24 3.45
C ASN A 267 4.00 1.11 4.78
N CYS A 268 5.33 0.94 4.75
CA CYS A 268 6.10 0.55 5.93
C CYS A 268 7.07 1.63 6.44
N GLY A 269 7.13 2.78 5.79
CA GLY A 269 8.08 3.85 6.05
C GLY A 269 9.37 3.74 5.23
N LEU A 270 9.89 4.88 4.81
CA LEU A 270 11.13 5.01 4.04
C LEU A 270 12.36 4.52 4.82
N GLY A 271 12.48 4.87 6.10
CA GLY A 271 13.61 4.45 6.95
C GLY A 271 13.77 2.93 6.97
N ARG A 272 12.66 2.21 7.15
CA ARG A 272 12.64 0.75 7.12
C ARG A 272 13.01 0.19 5.74
N THR A 273 12.54 0.81 4.67
CA THR A 273 12.91 0.40 3.30
C THR A 273 14.42 0.57 3.06
N LYS A 274 15.03 1.66 3.58
CA LYS A 274 16.48 1.89 3.54
C LYS A 274 17.25 0.87 4.39
N GLU A 275 16.82 0.61 5.63
CA GLU A 275 17.43 -0.38 6.52
C GLU A 275 17.49 -1.79 5.91
N TRP A 276 16.45 -2.17 5.18
CA TRP A 276 16.36 -3.49 4.52
C TRP A 276 17.01 -3.52 3.14
N ASN A 277 17.61 -2.41 2.70
CA ASN A 277 18.17 -2.18 1.38
C ASN A 277 17.17 -2.53 0.24
N GLY A 278 15.91 -2.12 0.40
CA GLY A 278 14.82 -2.49 -0.49
C GLY A 278 13.59 -3.00 0.25
N LEU A 279 13.04 -4.14 -0.18
CA LEU A 279 11.73 -4.62 0.29
C LEU A 279 11.90 -5.28 1.66
N PRO A 280 11.30 -4.73 2.74
CA PRO A 280 11.37 -5.38 4.03
C PRO A 280 10.56 -6.67 4.04
N TYR A 281 10.98 -7.64 4.85
CA TYR A 281 10.33 -8.95 4.98
C TYR A 281 9.12 -8.86 5.93
N ILE A 282 8.23 -7.93 5.63
CA ILE A 282 6.95 -7.73 6.32
C ILE A 282 5.88 -8.24 5.37
N ARG A 283 5.15 -9.28 5.80
CA ARG A 283 4.14 -9.95 4.94
C ARG A 283 3.15 -8.96 4.33
N GLU A 284 2.67 -8.01 5.13
CA GLU A 284 1.75 -6.97 4.67
C GLU A 284 2.37 -6.12 3.56
N THR A 285 3.57 -5.58 3.79
CA THR A 285 4.29 -4.76 2.80
C THR A 285 4.57 -5.52 1.51
N VAL A 286 5.01 -6.78 1.60
CA VAL A 286 5.25 -7.62 0.41
C VAL A 286 3.97 -7.80 -0.40
N LEU A 287 2.85 -8.13 0.25
CA LEU A 287 1.56 -8.30 -0.43
C LEU A 287 1.02 -6.99 -0.98
N TYR A 288 1.14 -5.90 -0.22
CA TYR A 288 0.75 -4.56 -0.63
C TYR A 288 1.47 -4.12 -1.91
N THR A 289 2.80 -4.19 -1.90
CA THR A 289 3.63 -3.85 -3.06
C THR A 289 3.30 -4.76 -4.25
N ARG A 290 3.21 -6.08 -4.03
CA ARG A 290 2.88 -7.02 -5.11
C ARG A 290 1.54 -6.69 -5.77
N ASP A 291 0.50 -6.45 -5.00
CA ASP A 291 -0.84 -6.22 -5.54
C ASP A 291 -0.92 -4.93 -6.38
N ILE A 292 -0.26 -3.86 -5.92
CA ILE A 292 -0.18 -2.59 -6.67
C ILE A 292 0.59 -2.79 -7.96
N LEU A 293 1.77 -3.41 -7.91
CA LEU A 293 2.61 -3.60 -9.10
C LEU A 293 1.99 -4.57 -10.10
N TYR A 294 1.25 -5.57 -9.63
CA TYR A 294 0.52 -6.48 -10.49
C TYR A 294 -0.49 -5.73 -11.36
N ASN A 295 -1.30 -4.85 -10.76
CA ASN A 295 -2.26 -4.04 -11.51
C ASN A 295 -1.56 -2.99 -12.38
N LEU A 296 -0.54 -2.31 -11.87
CA LEU A 296 0.22 -1.32 -12.63
C LEU A 296 0.84 -1.94 -13.90
N THR A 297 1.46 -3.11 -13.77
CA THR A 297 2.10 -3.79 -14.92
C THR A 297 1.06 -4.14 -15.98
N ARG A 298 -0.11 -4.64 -15.58
CA ARG A 298 -1.22 -4.93 -16.49
C ARG A 298 -1.76 -3.66 -17.17
N MET A 299 -1.92 -2.57 -16.41
CA MET A 299 -2.33 -1.28 -16.96
C MET A 299 -1.33 -0.76 -17.99
N LEU A 300 -0.03 -0.87 -17.73
CA LEU A 300 1.02 -0.41 -18.65
C LEU A 300 1.10 -1.26 -19.92
N GLU A 301 0.95 -2.59 -19.79
CA GLU A 301 0.85 -3.48 -20.96
C GLU A 301 -0.37 -3.14 -21.83
N LEU A 302 -1.54 -2.89 -21.23
CA LEU A 302 -2.74 -2.47 -21.97
C LEU A 302 -2.59 -1.07 -22.56
N LYS A 303 -2.01 -0.11 -21.81
CA LYS A 303 -1.75 1.25 -22.30
C LYS A 303 -0.90 1.21 -23.57
N TYR A 304 0.12 0.36 -23.61
CA TYR A 304 0.89 0.11 -24.81
C TYR A 304 0.04 -0.49 -25.93
N ALA A 305 -0.74 -1.54 -25.66
CA ALA A 305 -1.60 -2.13 -26.68
C ALA A 305 -2.58 -1.09 -27.29
N TYR A 306 -3.23 -0.28 -26.45
CA TYR A 306 -4.12 0.79 -26.90
C TYR A 306 -3.41 1.85 -27.72
N SER A 307 -2.17 2.22 -27.39
CA SER A 307 -1.43 3.25 -28.13
C SER A 307 -1.03 2.82 -29.55
N THR A 308 -1.03 1.52 -29.85
CA THR A 308 -0.78 1.02 -31.21
C THR A 308 -1.97 1.18 -32.16
N GLY A 309 -3.20 1.31 -31.62
CA GLY A 309 -4.43 1.26 -32.41
C GLY A 309 -4.77 -0.13 -33.00
N ASP A 310 -3.96 -1.17 -32.73
CA ASP A 310 -4.18 -2.53 -33.22
C ASP A 310 -5.21 -3.26 -32.36
N SER A 311 -6.41 -3.46 -32.93
CA SER A 311 -7.52 -4.15 -32.26
C SER A 311 -7.21 -5.60 -31.88
N ASP A 312 -6.38 -6.30 -32.67
CA ASP A 312 -6.01 -7.69 -32.39
C ASP A 312 -5.02 -7.77 -31.23
N LEU A 313 -4.05 -6.85 -31.19
CA LEU A 313 -3.13 -6.73 -30.07
C LEU A 313 -3.87 -6.37 -28.77
N ILE A 314 -4.81 -5.43 -28.82
CA ILE A 314 -5.65 -5.06 -27.67
C ILE A 314 -6.43 -6.29 -27.19
N ALA A 315 -7.17 -6.96 -28.09
CA ALA A 315 -7.97 -8.13 -27.73
C ALA A 315 -7.13 -9.29 -27.18
N LYS A 316 -5.94 -9.53 -27.77
CA LYS A 316 -5.00 -10.54 -27.27
C LYS A 316 -4.48 -10.20 -25.88
N THR A 317 -4.15 -8.93 -25.63
CA THR A 317 -3.65 -8.45 -24.34
C THR A 317 -4.72 -8.56 -23.26
N LYS A 318 -5.96 -8.15 -23.56
CA LYS A 318 -7.14 -8.34 -22.68
C LYS A 318 -7.36 -9.82 -22.31
N ARG A 319 -7.41 -10.71 -23.31
CA ARG A 319 -7.53 -12.17 -23.11
C ARG A 319 -6.42 -12.74 -22.22
N LYS A 320 -5.16 -12.34 -22.41
CA LYS A 320 -4.02 -12.76 -21.57
C LYS A 320 -4.25 -12.38 -20.10
N MET A 321 -4.91 -11.26 -19.85
CA MET A 321 -5.13 -10.69 -18.53
C MET A 321 -6.47 -11.09 -17.90
N GLY A 322 -7.33 -11.81 -18.61
CA GLY A 322 -8.66 -12.21 -18.12
C GLY A 322 -9.62 -11.04 -17.94
N VAL A 323 -9.48 -9.99 -18.76
CA VAL A 323 -10.37 -8.81 -18.84
C VAL A 323 -10.95 -8.68 -20.24
#